data_AF-A0A7S8IZE8-F1
#
_entry.id   AF-A0A7S8IZE8-F1
#
_cell.length_a   1.000
_cell.length_b   1.000
_cell.length_c   1.000
_cell.angle_alpha   90.00
_cell.angle_beta   90.00
_cell.angle_gamma   90.00
#
_symmetry.space_group_name_H-M   'P 1'
#
loop_
_entity.id
_entity.type
_entity.pdbx_description
1 polymer ?
#
loop_
_entity_poly.entity_id
_entity_poly.type
_entity_poly.pdbx_seq_one_letter_code
_entity_poly.pdbx_strand_id
1 'polypeptide(L)' 'MKNLLTIDEAAKYLGISKLTLYGWVSARKLSYVKIGRLVKFKQDQLDAWIDQQTVKPRRENHGTHEAVR' A
#
# COMPACT_ATOMS: atom_id res chain seq x y z
N MET A 1 15.33 2.01 9.69
CA MET A 1 14.91 3.11 10.60
C MET A 1 13.39 3.13 10.65
N LYS A 2 12.76 3.20 11.84
CA LYS A 2 11.30 3.22 11.99
C LYS A 2 10.80 4.67 11.99
N ASN A 3 10.44 5.19 10.82
CA ASN A 3 9.83 6.52 10.70
C ASN A 3 8.31 6.42 10.84
N LEU A 4 7.74 7.23 11.74
CA LEU A 4 6.29 7.38 11.92
C LEU A 4 5.81 8.63 11.18
N LEU A 5 5.15 8.41 10.05
CA LEU A 5 4.56 9.45 9.22
C LEU A 5 3.26 9.97 9.82
N THR A 6 3.05 11.28 9.72
CA THR A 6 1.75 11.95 9.92
C THR A 6 0.77 11.58 8.80
N ILE A 7 -0.51 11.98 8.97
CA ILE A 7 -1.51 11.87 7.91
C ILE A 7 -1.09 12.65 6.63
N ASP A 8 -0.48 13.83 6.78
CA ASP A 8 0.00 14.64 5.66
C ASP A 8 1.16 13.97 4.93
N GLU A 9 2.15 13.47 5.66
CA GLU A 9 3.30 12.76 5.08
C GLU A 9 2.88 11.45 4.42
N ALA A 10 1.99 10.66 5.04
CA ALA A 10 1.49 9.42 4.47
C ALA A 10 0.62 9.66 3.23
N ALA A 11 -0.22 10.70 3.22
CA ALA A 11 -1.01 11.07 2.05
C ALA A 11 -0.10 11.47 0.88
N LYS A 12 0.94 12.28 1.17
CA LYS A 12 1.97 12.62 0.18
C LYS A 12 2.75 11.40 -0.30
N TYR A 13 3.08 10.48 0.61
CA TYR A 13 3.81 9.25 0.30
C TYR A 13 3.02 8.35 -0.66
N LEU A 14 1.72 8.18 -0.40
CA LEU A 14 0.82 7.36 -1.21
C LEU A 14 0.31 8.06 -2.48
N GLY A 15 0.56 9.36 -2.63
CA GLY A 15 0.06 10.15 -3.77
C GLY A 15 -1.47 10.34 -3.77
N ILE A 16 -2.11 10.38 -2.60
CA ILE A 16 -3.57 10.52 -2.46
C ILE A 16 -3.97 11.73 -1.61
N SER A 17 -5.24 12.12 -1.67
CA SER A 17 -5.76 13.19 -0.80
C SER A 17 -5.83 12.74 0.66
N LYS A 18 -5.67 13.69 1.60
CA LYS A 18 -5.88 13.42 3.04
C LYS A 18 -7.27 12.89 3.34
N LEU A 19 -8.28 13.40 2.64
CA LEU A 19 -9.67 12.96 2.79
C LEU A 19 -9.81 11.46 2.47
N THR A 20 -9.20 11.01 1.37
CA THR A 20 -9.15 9.59 0.99
C THR A 20 -8.47 8.77 2.08
N LEU A 21 -7.31 9.23 2.57
CA LEU A 21 -6.58 8.52 3.61
C LEU A 21 -7.35 8.46 4.94
N TYR A 22 -8.05 9.52 5.35
CA TYR A 22 -8.96 9.49 6.51
C TYR A 22 -10.07 8.46 6.32
N GLY A 23 -10.66 8.39 5.13
CA GLY A 23 -11.65 7.37 4.78
C GLY A 23 -11.09 5.95 4.93
N TRP A 24 -9.85 5.71 4.50
CA TRP A 24 -9.19 4.42 4.64
C TRP A 24 -8.86 4.06 6.09
N VAL A 25 -8.45 5.02 6.90
CA VAL A 25 -8.23 4.82 8.35
C VAL A 25 -9.54 4.47 9.04
N SER A 26 -10.61 5.22 8.76
CA SER A 26 -11.94 4.96 9.33
C SER A 26 -12.46 3.57 8.95
N ALA A 27 -12.29 3.19 7.69
CA ALA A 27 -12.64 1.87 7.17
C ALA A 27 -11.61 0.77 7.50
N ARG A 28 -10.55 1.08 8.27
CA ARG A 28 -9.46 0.15 8.64
C ARG A 28 -8.85 -0.61 7.45
N LYS A 29 -8.69 0.05 6.31
CA LYS A 29 -8.14 -0.55 5.07
C LYS A 29 -6.63 -0.75 5.08
N LEU A 30 -5.92 -0.15 6.04
CA LEU A 30 -4.48 -0.25 6.19
C LEU A 30 -4.06 -0.11 7.65
N SER A 31 -2.85 -0.56 7.97
CA SER A 31 -2.28 -0.53 9.31
C SER A 31 -1.89 0.89 9.73
N TYR A 32 -2.32 1.31 10.93
CA TYR A 32 -1.96 2.60 11.51
C TYR A 32 -1.65 2.46 13.00
N VAL A 33 -0.92 3.43 13.55
CA VAL A 33 -0.62 3.57 14.97
C VAL A 33 -1.49 4.67 15.55
N LYS A 34 -2.28 4.36 16.57
CA LYS A 34 -3.10 5.33 17.30
C LYS A 34 -2.34 5.80 18.53
N ILE A 35 -2.10 7.11 18.63
CA ILE A 35 -1.45 7.75 19.79
C ILE A 35 -2.35 8.89 20.26
N GLY A 36 -3.24 8.58 21.21
CA GLY A 36 -4.29 9.51 21.65
C GLY A 36 -5.15 9.96 20.47
N ARG A 37 -5.20 11.26 20.19
CA ARG A 37 -5.93 11.81 19.04
C ARG A 37 -5.19 11.59 17.71
N LEU A 38 -3.87 11.46 17.74
CA LEU A 38 -3.03 11.38 16.55
C LEU A 38 -3.10 10.01 15.89
N VAL A 39 -3.04 10.01 14.57
CA VAL A 39 -2.84 8.82 13.75
C VAL A 39 -1.48 8.94 13.09
N LYS A 40 -0.68 7.88 13.21
CA LYS A 40 0.64 7.77 12.61
C LYS A 40 0.75 6.51 11.76
N PHE A 41 1.64 6.52 10.79
CA PHE A 41 1.85 5.39 9.88
C PHE A 41 3.31 5.00 9.90
N LYS A 42 3.59 3.71 10.08
CA LYS A 42 4.96 3.25 9.86
C LYS A 42 5.17 3.10 8.36
N GLN A 43 6.27 3.65 7.85
CA GLN A 43 6.54 3.62 6.42
C GLN A 43 6.60 2.18 5.86
N ASP A 44 7.22 1.25 6.57
CA ASP A 44 7.31 -0.18 6.20
C ASP A 44 5.94 -0.87 6.06
N GLN A 45 4.94 -0.41 6.83
CA GLN A 45 3.58 -0.93 6.73
C GLN A 45 2.84 -0.36 5.51
N LEU A 46 3.14 0.89 5.13
CA LEU A 46 2.62 1.46 3.88
C LEU A 46 3.25 0.76 2.67
N ASP A 47 4.54 0.47 2.73
CA ASP A 47 5.25 -0.28 1.67
C ASP A 47 4.62 -1.66 1.47
N ALA A 48 4.44 -2.42 2.56
CA ALA A 48 3.78 -3.72 2.50
C ALA A 48 2.34 -3.62 1.96
N TRP A 49 1.63 -2.54 2.26
CA TRP A 49 0.29 -2.30 1.73
C TRP A 49 0.33 -2.00 0.23
N ILE A 50 1.28 -1.20 -0.26
CA ILE A 50 1.49 -0.94 -1.70
C ILE A 50 1.75 -2.25 -2.44
N ASP A 51 2.62 -3.11 -1.90
CA ASP A 51 2.91 -4.41 -2.48
C ASP A 51 1.66 -5.29 -2.59
N GLN A 52 0.79 -5.27 -1.56
CA GLN A 52 -0.49 -5.98 -1.58
C GLN A 52 -1.48 -5.43 -2.61
N GLN A 53 -1.45 -4.13 -2.89
CA GLN A 53 -2.30 -3.50 -3.91
C GLN A 53 -1.72 -3.58 -5.33
N THR A 54 -0.46 -3.99 -5.47
CA THR A 54 0.21 -4.04 -6.77
C THR A 54 -0.31 -5.22 -7.59
N VAL A 55 -1.03 -4.91 -8.67
CA VAL A 55 -1.50 -5.91 -9.64
C VAL A 55 -0.36 -6.28 -10.57
N LYS A 56 0.07 -7.55 -10.54
CA LYS A 56 1.12 -8.05 -11.43
C LYS A 56 0.61 -8.12 -12.87
N PRO A 57 1.45 -7.79 -13.86
CA PRO A 57 1.07 -7.97 -15.26
C PRO A 57 0.73 -9.43 -15.52
N ARG A 58 -0.28 -9.66 -16.36
CA ARG A 58 -0.66 -11.01 -16.80
C ARG A 58 0.57 -11.64 -17.46
N ARG A 59 1.10 -12.74 -16.89
CA ARG A 59 2.18 -13.49 -17.52
C ARG A 59 1.68 -13.95 -18.89
N GLU A 60 2.45 -13.63 -19.93
CA GLU A 60 2.18 -14.09 -21.28
C GLU A 60 2.49 -15.58 -21.34
N ASN A 61 1.45 -16.40 -21.44
CA ASN A 61 1.59 -17.83 -21.71
C ASN A 61 1.96 -18.00 -23.19
N HIS A 62 3.22 -17.75 -23.54
CA HIS A 62 3.77 -18.30 -24.77
C HIS A 62 3.98 -19.79 -24.53
N GLY A 63 2.96 -20.57 -24.88
CA GLY A 63 3.08 -22.02 -24.99
C GLY A 63 4.19 -22.33 -25.97
N THR A 64 5.31 -22.84 -25.46
CA THR A 64 6.32 -23.52 -26.26
C THR A 64 5.61 -24.70 -26.90
N HIS A 65 5.27 -24.58 -28.18
CA HIS A 65 4.92 -25.70 -29.04
C HIS A 65 6.20 -26.52 -29.19
N GLU A 66 6.48 -27.38 -28.21
CA GLU A 66 7.54 -28.37 -28.33
C GLU A 66 7.01 -29.45 -29.28
N ALA A 67 7.48 -29.38 -30.52
CA ALA A 67 7.17 -30.35 -31.56
C ALA A 67 7.54 -31.74 -31.06
N VAL A 68 6.51 -32.56 -30.86
CA VAL A 68 6.62 -34.00 -30.64
C VAL A 68 7.37 -34.57 -31.85
N ARG A 69 8.53 -35.18 -31.59
CA ARG A 69 9.20 -36.07 -32.54
C ARG A 69 8.47 -37.40 -32.62
#